data_AF-A0A672V5B4-F1
#
_entry.id   AF-A0A672V5B4-F1
#
_cell.length_a   1.000
_cell.length_b   1.000
_cell.length_c   1.000
_cell.angle_alpha   90.00
_cell.angle_beta   90.00
_cell.angle_gamma   90.00
#
_symmetry.space_group_name_H-M   'P 1'
#
loop_
_entity.id
_entity.type
_entity.pdbx_description
1 polymer ?
#
loop_
_entity_poly.entity_id
_entity_poly.type
_entity_poly.pdbx_seq_one_letter_code
_entity_poly.pdbx_strand_id
1 'polypeptide(L)'
;GAMATMYDEELLDYFRIEYGRNLLQLQRKLRQAEEDSLSPFIRLQEKKKEAKLMRKALEAKKEEFKERMKAVACRWQDLHTQEAELKTHMEKSLRIEDDRMRDQALKKRAEEREKTIQKEFELLRARRELEVLRNNHEKLYNKVQKYSIFKKYLEDVVKISQFEDIQEVISSYKTLLRVHKDLEQSQRRHKEMSQQARVFLDQYTEEKEAEILHYKNKLVELQQCFDQAKEDTQFWETCWADIQKTSTKTTLELGTIRMAILNLFQCANRQMKAKLNVPVDDSHGQLNMIQQLIQDLADISMEGKEDMQDRQRAATPTGHANVRGSARVGRGGQRAPERL
;
A
#
# COMPACT_ATOMS: atom_id res chain seq x y z
N GLY A 1 -95.47 -66.93 -134.96
CA GLY A 1 -96.12 -68.14 -135.49
C GLY A 1 -96.67 -68.90 -134.31
N ALA A 2 -97.99 -69.02 -134.20
CA ALA A 2 -98.76 -70.14 -134.75
C ALA A 2 -98.55 -71.39 -133.85
N MET A 3 -99.43 -71.63 -132.87
CA MET A 3 -100.66 -72.44 -132.96
C MET A 3 -100.41 -73.88 -133.42
N ALA A 4 -100.80 -74.82 -132.54
CA ALA A 4 -100.90 -76.28 -132.70
C ALA A 4 -99.64 -77.12 -132.46
N THR A 5 -99.47 -77.56 -131.20
CA THR A 5 -99.54 -78.98 -130.78
C THR A 5 -99.69 -78.98 -129.26
N MET A 6 -100.92 -78.73 -128.84
CA MET A 6 -101.37 -78.48 -127.47
C MET A 6 -101.92 -79.77 -126.82
N TYR A 7 -101.38 -80.96 -127.15
CA TYR A 7 -102.06 -82.24 -126.85
C TYR A 7 -101.18 -83.45 -126.49
N ASP A 8 -99.87 -83.35 -126.20
CA ASP A 8 -99.05 -84.55 -125.93
C ASP A 8 -98.13 -84.55 -124.69
N GLU A 9 -97.78 -83.41 -124.07
CA GLU A 9 -96.97 -83.43 -122.82
C GLU A 9 -97.80 -83.35 -121.52
N GLU A 10 -99.02 -82.80 -121.57
CA GLU A 10 -99.97 -82.88 -120.43
C GLU A 10 -100.37 -84.33 -120.10
N LEU A 11 -100.25 -85.26 -121.05
CA LEU A 11 -100.50 -86.69 -120.83
C LEU A 11 -99.37 -87.38 -120.04
N LEU A 12 -98.12 -86.98 -120.28
CA LEU A 12 -96.94 -87.48 -119.55
C LEU A 12 -96.92 -86.96 -118.10
N ASP A 13 -97.33 -85.72 -117.90
CA ASP A 13 -97.42 -85.12 -116.56
C ASP A 13 -98.62 -85.69 -115.77
N TYR A 14 -99.72 -86.04 -116.44
CA TYR A 14 -100.83 -86.80 -115.86
C TYR A 14 -100.35 -88.17 -115.32
N PHE A 15 -99.56 -88.93 -116.09
CA PHE A 15 -99.01 -90.20 -115.61
C PHE A 15 -98.01 -90.01 -114.47
N ARG A 16 -97.18 -88.95 -114.45
CA ARG A 16 -96.19 -88.73 -113.40
C ARG A 16 -96.84 -88.36 -112.05
N ILE A 17 -97.91 -87.57 -112.06
CA ILE A 17 -98.69 -87.20 -110.86
C ILE A 17 -99.49 -88.40 -110.34
N GLU A 18 -100.12 -89.18 -111.24
CA GLU A 18 -100.90 -90.36 -110.85
C GLU A 18 -99.99 -91.51 -110.35
N TYR A 19 -98.80 -91.69 -110.94
CA TYR A 19 -97.80 -92.65 -110.44
C TYR A 19 -97.17 -92.20 -109.13
N GLY A 20 -96.97 -90.89 -108.90
CA GLY A 20 -96.52 -90.35 -107.62
C GLY A 20 -97.54 -90.52 -106.50
N ARG A 21 -98.83 -90.31 -106.79
CA ARG A 21 -99.93 -90.61 -105.85
C ARG A 21 -100.06 -92.10 -105.59
N ASN A 22 -99.97 -92.94 -106.63
CA ASN A 22 -100.04 -94.39 -106.47
C ASN A 22 -98.80 -94.97 -105.78
N LEU A 23 -97.61 -94.41 -105.97
CA LEU A 23 -96.39 -94.82 -105.25
C LEU A 23 -96.49 -94.44 -103.77
N LEU A 24 -96.98 -93.25 -103.42
CA LEU A 24 -97.24 -92.87 -102.01
C LEU A 24 -98.38 -93.68 -101.38
N GLN A 25 -99.40 -94.07 -102.17
CA GLN A 25 -100.47 -94.95 -101.69
C GLN A 25 -100.00 -96.41 -101.55
N LEU A 26 -99.10 -96.88 -102.43
CA LEU A 26 -98.39 -98.16 -102.29
C LEU A 26 -97.37 -98.11 -101.15
N GLN A 27 -96.72 -96.97 -100.87
CA GLN A 27 -95.81 -96.80 -99.74
C GLN A 27 -96.57 -96.73 -98.42
N ARG A 28 -97.78 -96.15 -98.39
CA ARG A 28 -98.71 -96.26 -97.25
C ARG A 28 -99.25 -97.67 -97.09
N LYS A 29 -99.60 -98.35 -98.17
CA LYS A 29 -100.06 -99.76 -98.13
C LYS A 29 -98.93 -100.73 -97.79
N LEU A 30 -97.67 -100.48 -98.18
CA LEU A 30 -96.50 -101.26 -97.74
C LEU A 30 -96.10 -100.92 -96.30
N ARG A 31 -96.15 -99.65 -95.86
CA ARG A 31 -96.00 -99.34 -94.42
C ARG A 31 -97.07 -100.01 -93.57
N GLN A 32 -98.32 -100.03 -94.03
CA GLN A 32 -99.40 -100.70 -93.31
C GLN A 32 -99.37 -102.23 -93.45
N ALA A 33 -98.72 -102.80 -94.48
CA ALA A 33 -98.58 -104.26 -94.64
C ALA A 33 -97.29 -104.85 -94.03
N GLU A 34 -96.23 -104.05 -93.85
CA GLU A 34 -94.99 -104.45 -93.15
C GLU A 34 -95.05 -104.15 -91.63
N GLU A 35 -95.91 -103.24 -91.16
CA GLU A 35 -96.19 -103.05 -89.73
C GLU A 35 -97.01 -104.20 -89.11
N ASP A 36 -97.67 -105.04 -89.94
CA ASP A 36 -98.57 -106.11 -89.49
C ASP A 36 -97.99 -107.54 -89.61
N SER A 37 -96.70 -107.72 -89.95
CA SER A 37 -96.08 -109.07 -90.06
C SER A 37 -94.82 -109.31 -89.19
N LEU A 38 -94.44 -108.40 -88.28
CA LEU A 38 -93.38 -108.63 -87.30
C LEU A 38 -93.95 -108.94 -85.90
N SER A 39 -93.77 -110.19 -85.47
CA SER A 39 -94.21 -110.72 -84.18
C SER A 39 -93.77 -109.85 -82.97
N PRO A 40 -94.66 -109.57 -81.99
CA PRO A 40 -94.41 -108.71 -80.83
C PRO A 40 -93.13 -109.00 -80.01
N PHE A 41 -92.56 -110.21 -80.10
CA PHE A 41 -91.38 -110.62 -79.34
C PHE A 41 -90.06 -109.96 -79.82
N ILE A 42 -89.88 -109.75 -81.13
CA ILE A 42 -88.63 -109.17 -81.67
C ILE A 42 -88.58 -107.65 -81.41
N ARG A 43 -89.71 -106.94 -81.54
CA ARG A 43 -89.84 -105.53 -81.10
C ARG A 43 -89.49 -105.35 -79.63
N LEU A 44 -89.87 -106.30 -78.77
CA LEU A 44 -89.55 -106.24 -77.34
C LEU A 44 -88.04 -106.39 -77.09
N GLN A 45 -87.36 -107.27 -77.84
CA GLN A 45 -85.94 -107.57 -77.62
C GLN A 45 -85.03 -106.43 -78.12
N GLU A 46 -85.38 -105.81 -79.25
CA GLU A 46 -84.70 -104.61 -79.75
C GLU A 46 -84.92 -103.41 -78.82
N LYS A 47 -86.16 -103.19 -78.36
CA LYS A 47 -86.45 -102.17 -77.34
C LYS A 47 -85.69 -102.42 -76.03
N LYS A 48 -85.44 -103.69 -75.67
CA LYS A 48 -84.66 -104.07 -74.48
C LYS A 48 -83.15 -103.85 -74.68
N LYS A 49 -82.62 -104.03 -75.89
CA LYS A 49 -81.22 -103.70 -76.23
C LYS A 49 -81.01 -102.18 -76.34
N GLU A 50 -81.93 -101.46 -76.98
CA GLU A 50 -81.98 -99.99 -76.97
C GLU A 50 -82.07 -99.45 -75.55
N ALA A 51 -82.95 -100.00 -74.70
CA ALA A 51 -83.07 -99.57 -73.31
C ALA A 51 -81.78 -99.82 -72.51
N LYS A 52 -81.06 -100.92 -72.76
CA LYS A 52 -79.77 -101.19 -72.11
C LYS A 52 -78.66 -100.25 -72.59
N LEU A 53 -78.59 -99.97 -73.90
CA LEU A 53 -77.63 -99.02 -74.46
C LEU A 53 -77.93 -97.58 -74.03
N MET A 54 -79.20 -97.16 -74.05
CA MET A 54 -79.66 -95.90 -73.48
C MET A 54 -79.32 -95.81 -71.99
N ARG A 55 -79.52 -96.88 -71.21
CA ARG A 55 -79.20 -96.87 -69.78
C ARG A 55 -77.70 -96.76 -69.52
N LYS A 56 -76.85 -97.41 -70.32
CA LYS A 56 -75.39 -97.23 -70.27
C LYS A 56 -74.96 -95.82 -70.69
N ALA A 57 -75.56 -95.27 -71.74
CA ALA A 57 -75.29 -93.90 -72.19
C ALA A 57 -75.76 -92.86 -71.16
N LEU A 58 -76.91 -93.09 -70.51
CA LEU A 58 -77.44 -92.25 -69.44
C LEU A 58 -76.52 -92.28 -68.22
N GLU A 59 -75.99 -93.45 -67.86
CA GLU A 59 -75.08 -93.57 -66.72
C GLU A 59 -73.71 -92.94 -67.01
N ALA A 60 -73.19 -93.08 -68.23
CA ALA A 60 -72.02 -92.34 -68.68
C ALA A 60 -72.25 -90.82 -68.64
N LYS A 61 -73.43 -90.35 -69.08
CA LYS A 61 -73.80 -88.93 -69.01
C LYS A 61 -73.95 -88.42 -67.58
N LYS A 62 -74.44 -89.24 -66.65
CA LYS A 62 -74.52 -88.91 -65.22
C LYS A 62 -73.13 -88.82 -64.59
N GLU A 63 -72.23 -89.75 -64.90
CA GLU A 63 -70.90 -89.72 -64.32
C GLU A 63 -70.04 -88.60 -64.93
N GLU A 64 -70.16 -88.33 -66.24
CA GLU A 64 -69.63 -87.11 -66.88
C GLU A 64 -70.19 -85.84 -66.21
N PHE A 65 -71.49 -85.81 -65.92
CA PHE A 65 -72.12 -84.67 -65.24
C PHE A 65 -71.59 -84.51 -63.82
N LYS A 66 -71.41 -85.61 -63.08
CA LYS A 66 -70.90 -85.62 -61.71
C LYS A 66 -69.43 -85.20 -61.66
N GLU A 67 -68.60 -85.65 -62.60
CA GLU A 67 -67.22 -85.18 -62.75
C GLU A 67 -67.16 -83.70 -63.11
N ARG A 68 -68.02 -83.24 -64.02
CA ARG A 68 -68.17 -81.80 -64.32
C ARG A 68 -68.58 -81.01 -63.08
N MET A 69 -69.55 -81.52 -62.31
CA MET A 69 -69.98 -80.87 -61.07
C MET A 69 -68.88 -80.82 -60.02
N LYS A 70 -68.06 -81.88 -59.88
CA LYS A 70 -66.88 -81.89 -59.00
C LYS A 70 -65.83 -80.88 -59.48
N ALA A 71 -65.54 -80.82 -60.78
CA ALA A 71 -64.60 -79.84 -61.34
C ALA A 71 -65.09 -78.41 -61.15
N VAL A 72 -66.39 -78.17 -61.29
CA VAL A 72 -67.02 -76.87 -60.99
C VAL A 72 -66.91 -76.57 -59.49
N ALA A 73 -67.18 -77.53 -58.61
CA ALA A 73 -67.07 -77.33 -57.16
C ALA A 73 -65.63 -77.02 -56.72
N CYS A 74 -64.62 -77.73 -57.25
CA CYS A 74 -63.21 -77.45 -56.99
C CYS A 74 -62.84 -76.04 -57.48
N ARG A 75 -63.22 -75.67 -58.71
CA ARG A 75 -63.00 -74.30 -59.22
C ARG A 75 -63.69 -73.24 -58.36
N TRP A 76 -64.86 -73.56 -57.81
CA TRP A 76 -65.61 -72.65 -56.95
C TRP A 76 -64.89 -72.45 -55.61
N GLN A 77 -64.35 -73.52 -55.01
CA GLN A 77 -63.51 -73.44 -53.82
C GLN A 77 -62.22 -72.67 -54.08
N ASP A 78 -61.53 -72.96 -55.18
CA ASP A 78 -60.29 -72.27 -55.55
C ASP A 78 -60.55 -70.77 -55.76
N LEU A 79 -61.61 -70.40 -56.48
CA LEU A 79 -62.01 -69.00 -56.65
C LEU A 79 -62.31 -68.32 -55.32
N HIS A 80 -62.96 -69.01 -54.37
CA HIS A 80 -63.22 -68.43 -53.06
C HIS A 80 -61.95 -68.26 -52.22
N THR A 81 -61.01 -69.20 -52.31
CA THR A 81 -59.71 -69.04 -51.64
C THR A 81 -58.93 -67.86 -52.24
N GLN A 82 -58.92 -67.73 -53.58
CA GLN A 82 -58.29 -66.60 -54.28
C GLN A 82 -58.98 -65.28 -53.93
N GLU A 83 -60.30 -65.23 -53.86
CA GLU A 83 -61.06 -64.05 -53.44
C GLU A 83 -60.73 -63.64 -52.01
N ALA A 84 -60.67 -64.60 -51.07
CA ALA A 84 -60.31 -64.35 -49.69
C ALA A 84 -58.86 -63.86 -49.57
N GLU A 85 -57.92 -64.47 -50.29
CA GLU A 85 -56.52 -64.04 -50.36
C GLU A 85 -56.40 -62.62 -50.92
N LEU A 86 -57.07 -62.32 -52.04
CA LEU A 86 -57.07 -61.00 -52.66
C LEU A 86 -57.68 -59.94 -51.74
N LYS A 87 -58.78 -60.28 -51.04
CA LYS A 87 -59.41 -59.41 -50.07
C LYS A 87 -58.48 -59.12 -48.89
N THR A 88 -57.79 -60.12 -48.35
CA THR A 88 -56.82 -59.89 -47.27
C THR A 88 -55.59 -59.10 -47.74
N HIS A 89 -55.11 -59.32 -48.96
CA HIS A 89 -54.02 -58.55 -49.55
C HIS A 89 -54.43 -57.09 -49.76
N MET A 90 -55.64 -56.86 -50.29
CA MET A 90 -56.20 -55.53 -50.48
C MET A 90 -56.39 -54.80 -49.13
N GLU A 91 -56.97 -55.47 -48.13
CA GLU A 91 -57.11 -54.91 -46.78
C GLU A 91 -55.75 -54.60 -46.14
N LYS A 92 -54.75 -55.47 -46.30
CA LYS A 92 -53.37 -55.21 -45.84
C LYS A 92 -52.73 -54.03 -46.56
N SER A 93 -52.87 -53.95 -47.89
CA SER A 93 -52.32 -52.85 -48.70
C SER A 93 -52.97 -51.51 -48.34
N LEU A 94 -54.29 -51.49 -48.14
CA LEU A 94 -55.02 -50.30 -47.69
C LEU A 94 -54.57 -49.87 -46.29
N ARG A 95 -54.44 -50.81 -45.35
CA ARG A 95 -53.91 -50.53 -44.01
C ARG A 95 -52.50 -49.96 -44.04
N ILE A 96 -51.60 -50.53 -44.84
CA ILE A 96 -50.23 -50.05 -45.00
C ILE A 96 -50.21 -48.61 -45.55
N GLU A 97 -51.04 -48.32 -46.56
CA GLU A 97 -51.09 -46.96 -47.14
C GLU A 97 -51.73 -45.96 -46.15
N ASP A 98 -52.78 -46.34 -45.43
CA ASP A 98 -53.39 -45.52 -44.38
C ASP A 98 -52.40 -45.24 -43.23
N ASP A 99 -51.65 -46.27 -42.81
CA ASP A 99 -50.61 -46.16 -41.78
C ASP A 99 -49.48 -45.23 -42.26
N ARG A 100 -49.03 -45.38 -43.51
CA ARG A 100 -48.01 -44.51 -44.13
C ARG A 100 -48.47 -43.06 -44.20
N MET A 101 -49.72 -42.80 -44.57
CA MET A 101 -50.29 -41.45 -44.63
C MET A 101 -50.43 -40.85 -43.22
N ARG A 102 -50.84 -41.66 -42.22
CA ARG A 102 -50.84 -41.26 -40.81
C ARG A 102 -49.45 -40.90 -40.31
N ASP A 103 -48.44 -41.72 -40.60
CA ASP A 103 -47.06 -41.47 -40.19
C ASP A 103 -46.49 -40.19 -40.83
N GLN A 104 -46.77 -39.94 -42.11
CA GLN A 104 -46.36 -38.70 -42.77
C GLN A 104 -47.03 -37.47 -42.15
N ALA A 105 -48.33 -37.54 -41.85
CA ALA A 105 -49.06 -36.45 -41.19
C ALA A 105 -48.51 -36.19 -39.78
N LEU A 106 -48.20 -37.25 -39.02
CA LEU A 106 -47.60 -37.15 -37.69
C LEU A 106 -46.20 -36.55 -37.75
N LYS A 107 -45.36 -36.94 -38.71
CA LYS A 107 -44.02 -36.37 -38.92
C LYS A 107 -44.09 -34.88 -39.25
N LYS A 108 -44.95 -34.48 -40.20
CA LYS A 108 -45.15 -33.06 -40.53
C LYS A 108 -45.61 -32.25 -39.31
N ARG A 109 -46.58 -32.76 -38.55
CA ARG A 109 -47.03 -32.15 -37.29
C ARG A 109 -45.89 -32.03 -36.27
N ALA A 110 -45.05 -33.05 -36.14
CA ALA A 110 -43.91 -33.03 -35.22
C ALA A 110 -42.85 -32.00 -35.65
N GLU A 111 -42.50 -31.93 -36.94
CA GLU A 111 -41.57 -30.94 -37.50
C GLU A 111 -42.09 -29.51 -37.34
N GLU A 112 -43.39 -29.28 -37.54
CA GLU A 112 -44.02 -27.97 -37.30
C GLU A 112 -43.97 -27.56 -35.83
N ARG A 113 -44.21 -28.50 -34.92
CA ARG A 113 -44.08 -28.26 -33.46
C ARG A 113 -42.65 -27.91 -33.09
N GLU A 114 -41.67 -28.65 -33.59
CA GLU A 114 -40.25 -28.38 -33.33
C GLU A 114 -39.83 -27.00 -33.85
N LYS A 115 -40.23 -26.64 -35.09
CA LYS A 115 -40.00 -25.29 -35.64
C LYS A 115 -40.66 -24.19 -34.80
N THR A 116 -41.84 -24.47 -34.23
CA THR A 116 -42.55 -23.52 -33.36
C THR A 116 -41.79 -23.33 -32.05
N ILE A 117 -41.34 -24.42 -31.42
CA ILE A 117 -40.53 -24.39 -30.19
C ILE A 117 -39.21 -23.64 -30.42
N GLN A 118 -38.52 -23.88 -31.54
CA GLN A 118 -37.29 -23.17 -31.88
C GLN A 118 -37.51 -21.65 -32.02
N LYS A 119 -38.57 -21.24 -32.74
CA LYS A 119 -38.95 -19.83 -32.87
C LYS A 119 -39.34 -19.20 -31.53
N GLU A 120 -40.05 -19.93 -30.67
CA GLU A 120 -40.39 -19.47 -29.33
C GLU A 120 -39.15 -19.25 -28.46
N PHE A 121 -38.17 -20.16 -28.55
CA PHE A 121 -36.91 -20.01 -27.82
C PHE A 121 -36.08 -18.83 -28.32
N GLU A 122 -35.97 -18.63 -29.64
CA GLU A 122 -35.31 -17.47 -30.24
C GLU A 122 -36.00 -16.16 -29.84
N LEU A 123 -37.33 -16.14 -29.87
CA LEU A 123 -38.12 -14.99 -29.44
C LEU A 123 -37.91 -14.70 -27.95
N LEU A 124 -37.82 -15.72 -27.10
CA LEU A 124 -37.51 -15.55 -25.67
C LEU A 124 -36.08 -15.03 -25.45
N ARG A 125 -35.12 -15.48 -26.27
CA ARG A 125 -33.73 -14.96 -26.24
C ARG A 125 -33.70 -13.49 -26.64
N ALA A 126 -34.30 -13.14 -27.78
CA ALA A 126 -34.38 -11.77 -28.26
C ALA A 126 -35.09 -10.84 -27.27
N ARG A 127 -36.17 -11.30 -26.63
CA ARG A 127 -36.85 -10.54 -25.56
C ARG A 127 -35.93 -10.27 -24.36
N ARG A 128 -35.15 -11.25 -23.93
CA ARG A 128 -34.18 -11.07 -22.84
C ARG A 128 -33.09 -10.06 -23.21
N GLU A 129 -32.55 -10.14 -24.42
CA GLU A 129 -31.55 -9.19 -24.91
C GLU A 129 -32.10 -7.76 -25.00
N LEU A 130 -33.32 -7.59 -25.50
CA LEU A 130 -34.01 -6.30 -25.53
C LEU A 130 -34.19 -5.72 -24.13
N GLU A 131 -34.56 -6.53 -23.15
CA GLU A 131 -34.73 -6.07 -21.77
C GLU A 131 -33.39 -5.64 -21.15
N VAL A 132 -32.30 -6.38 -21.41
CA VAL A 132 -30.95 -5.96 -20.99
C VAL A 132 -30.55 -4.64 -21.62
N LEU A 133 -30.77 -4.47 -22.92
CA LEU A 133 -30.48 -3.22 -23.63
C LEU A 133 -31.32 -2.06 -23.09
N ARG A 134 -32.61 -2.28 -22.81
CA ARG A 134 -33.51 -1.28 -22.23
C ARG A 134 -33.02 -0.80 -20.87
N ASN A 135 -32.66 -1.73 -19.99
CA ASN A 135 -32.11 -1.42 -18.68
C ASN A 135 -30.78 -0.67 -18.77
N ASN A 136 -29.92 -1.02 -19.73
CA ASN A 136 -28.66 -0.31 -19.96
C ASN A 136 -28.89 1.11 -20.49
N HIS A 137 -29.84 1.28 -21.41
CA HIS A 137 -30.23 2.59 -21.92
C HIS A 137 -30.76 3.47 -20.80
N GLU A 138 -31.66 2.96 -19.96
CA GLU A 138 -32.20 3.71 -18.82
C GLU A 138 -31.10 4.13 -17.83
N LYS A 139 -30.17 3.23 -17.50
CA LYS A 139 -29.01 3.55 -16.65
C LYS A 139 -28.15 4.66 -17.23
N LEU A 140 -27.88 4.63 -18.54
CA LEU A 140 -27.09 5.66 -19.22
C LEU A 140 -27.85 6.98 -19.31
N TYR A 141 -29.14 6.93 -19.64
CA TYR A 141 -30.03 8.08 -19.69
C TYR A 141 -30.06 8.81 -18.35
N ASN A 142 -30.25 8.07 -17.25
CA ASN A 142 -30.24 8.62 -15.90
C ASN A 142 -28.89 9.24 -15.54
N LYS A 143 -27.77 8.66 -15.98
CA LYS A 143 -26.44 9.27 -15.80
C LYS A 143 -26.30 10.57 -16.58
N VAL A 144 -26.69 10.59 -17.86
CA VAL A 144 -26.63 11.79 -18.70
C VAL A 144 -27.48 12.91 -18.12
N GLN A 145 -28.69 12.61 -17.64
CA GLN A 145 -29.53 13.59 -16.96
C GLN A 145 -28.86 14.15 -15.70
N LYS A 146 -28.31 13.29 -14.83
CA LYS A 146 -27.58 13.73 -13.63
C LYS A 146 -26.41 14.65 -13.98
N TYR A 147 -25.66 14.34 -15.03
CA TYR A 147 -24.50 15.13 -15.43
C TYR A 147 -24.83 16.34 -16.30
N SER A 148 -26.09 16.51 -16.73
CA SER A 148 -26.52 17.63 -17.58
C SER A 148 -26.32 18.99 -16.89
N ILE A 149 -26.46 19.05 -15.57
CA ILE A 149 -26.26 20.28 -14.77
C ILE A 149 -24.80 20.74 -14.86
N PHE A 150 -23.85 19.81 -14.70
CA PHE A 150 -22.42 20.10 -14.81
C PHE A 150 -22.01 20.51 -16.22
N LYS A 151 -22.60 19.85 -17.25
CA LYS A 151 -22.38 20.26 -18.64
C LYS A 151 -22.83 21.70 -18.86
N LYS A 152 -24.05 22.07 -18.45
CA LYS A 152 -24.55 23.45 -18.58
C LYS A 152 -23.67 24.45 -17.84
N TYR A 153 -23.27 24.12 -16.60
CA TYR A 153 -22.35 24.96 -15.84
C TYR A 153 -21.02 25.18 -16.58
N LEU A 154 -20.41 24.11 -17.13
CA LEU A 154 -19.17 24.22 -17.89
C LEU A 154 -19.34 25.01 -19.20
N GLU A 155 -20.47 24.84 -19.88
CA GLU A 155 -20.83 25.66 -21.05
C GLU A 155 -20.96 27.14 -20.67
N ASP A 156 -21.57 27.46 -19.53
CA ASP A 156 -21.69 28.83 -19.05
C ASP A 156 -20.33 29.41 -18.61
N VAL A 157 -19.46 28.61 -17.99
CA VAL A 157 -18.08 29.01 -17.70
C VAL A 157 -17.33 29.34 -18.98
N VAL A 158 -17.43 28.52 -20.02
CA VAL A 158 -16.82 28.79 -21.34
C VAL A 158 -17.35 30.10 -21.91
N LYS A 159 -18.67 30.36 -21.87
CA LYS A 159 -19.26 31.63 -22.37
C LYS A 159 -18.74 32.88 -21.65
N ILE A 160 -18.47 32.79 -20.35
CA ILE A 160 -18.08 33.93 -19.52
C ILE A 160 -16.55 34.15 -19.54
N SER A 161 -15.79 33.14 -19.96
CA SER A 161 -14.32 33.13 -19.90
C SER A 161 -13.67 33.21 -21.29
N GLN A 162 -12.33 33.20 -21.30
CA GLN A 162 -11.52 33.21 -22.54
C GLN A 162 -11.23 31.81 -23.09
N PHE A 163 -11.79 30.75 -22.48
CA PHE A 163 -11.55 29.38 -22.94
C PHE A 163 -12.37 29.07 -24.19
N GLU A 164 -11.78 28.37 -25.14
CA GLU A 164 -12.42 27.98 -26.41
C GLU A 164 -13.42 26.86 -26.21
N ASP A 165 -13.08 25.87 -25.36
CA ASP A 165 -13.95 24.74 -25.08
C ASP A 165 -13.85 24.23 -23.62
N ILE A 166 -14.74 23.29 -23.29
CA ILE A 166 -14.79 22.66 -21.97
C ILE A 166 -13.52 21.85 -21.68
N GLN A 167 -12.88 21.28 -22.70
CA GLN A 167 -11.64 20.51 -22.51
C GLN A 167 -10.50 21.43 -22.11
N GLU A 168 -10.41 22.62 -22.67
CA GLU A 168 -9.42 23.64 -22.33
C GLU A 168 -9.57 24.10 -20.88
N VAL A 169 -10.82 24.32 -20.42
CA VAL A 169 -11.12 24.59 -19.01
C VAL A 169 -10.59 23.46 -18.12
N ILE A 170 -10.86 22.21 -18.50
CA ILE A 170 -10.44 21.03 -17.75
C ILE A 170 -8.91 20.89 -17.75
N SER A 171 -8.23 21.11 -18.88
CA SER A 171 -6.77 21.03 -18.95
C SER A 171 -6.12 22.15 -18.15
N SER A 172 -6.64 23.37 -18.24
CA SER A 172 -6.17 24.51 -17.47
C SER A 172 -6.34 24.28 -15.98
N TYR A 173 -7.49 23.76 -15.55
CA TYR A 173 -7.73 23.39 -14.16
C TYR A 173 -6.78 22.28 -13.69
N LYS A 174 -6.55 21.23 -14.49
CA LYS A 174 -5.60 20.15 -14.15
C LYS A 174 -4.17 20.69 -14.02
N THR A 175 -3.75 21.57 -14.93
CA THR A 175 -2.43 22.22 -14.86
C THR A 175 -2.34 23.09 -13.62
N LEU A 176 -3.37 23.89 -13.33
CA LEU A 176 -3.43 24.73 -12.13
C LEU A 176 -3.34 23.91 -10.85
N LEU A 177 -4.04 22.77 -10.76
CA LEU A 177 -3.94 21.86 -9.62
C LEU A 177 -2.53 21.29 -9.44
N ARG A 178 -1.85 20.93 -10.54
CA ARG A 178 -0.45 20.46 -10.50
C ARG A 178 0.46 21.56 -9.98
N VAL A 179 0.38 22.75 -10.57
CA VAL A 179 1.18 23.92 -10.17
C VAL A 179 0.92 24.28 -8.71
N HIS A 180 -0.34 24.26 -8.25
CA HIS A 180 -0.68 24.51 -6.86
C HIS A 180 -0.01 23.51 -5.92
N LYS A 181 -0.08 22.21 -6.23
CA LYS A 181 0.56 21.16 -5.43
C LYS A 181 2.08 21.32 -5.39
N ASP A 182 2.70 21.64 -6.53
CA ASP A 182 4.14 21.84 -6.63
C ASP A 182 4.58 23.08 -5.84
N LEU A 183 3.79 24.17 -5.88
CA LEU A 183 4.02 25.39 -5.12
C LEU A 183 3.86 25.16 -3.62
N GLU A 184 2.84 24.42 -3.18
CA GLU A 184 2.68 24.05 -1.76
C GLU A 184 3.86 23.19 -1.27
N GLN A 185 4.40 22.32 -2.12
CA GLN A 185 5.56 21.51 -1.77
C GLN A 185 6.85 22.34 -1.73
N SER A 186 7.05 23.27 -2.66
CA SER A 186 8.21 24.16 -2.64
C SER A 186 8.15 25.12 -1.44
N GLN A 187 6.98 25.67 -1.14
CA GLN A 187 6.78 26.53 0.04
C GLN A 187 7.08 25.77 1.33
N ARG A 188 6.65 24.51 1.46
CA ARG A 188 7.01 23.65 2.60
C ARG A 188 8.51 23.47 2.72
N ARG A 189 9.19 23.11 1.62
CA ARG A 189 10.66 22.98 1.59
C ARG A 189 11.38 24.26 1.99
N HIS A 190 10.93 25.42 1.51
CA HIS A 190 11.52 26.71 1.89
C HIS A 190 11.32 27.02 3.37
N LYS A 191 10.14 26.71 3.93
CA LYS A 191 9.89 26.85 5.38
C LYS A 191 10.79 25.95 6.20
N GLU A 192 10.94 24.69 5.81
CA GLU A 192 11.83 23.72 6.47
C GLU A 192 13.29 24.19 6.43
N MET A 193 13.80 24.61 5.27
CA MET A 193 15.15 25.17 5.14
C MET A 193 15.36 26.42 6.00
N SER A 194 14.39 27.33 6.01
CA SER A 194 14.44 28.55 6.84
C SER A 194 14.44 28.21 8.33
N GLN A 195 13.63 27.23 8.74
CA GLN A 195 13.61 26.75 10.12
C GLN A 195 14.93 26.08 10.51
N GLN A 196 15.51 25.25 9.64
CA GLN A 196 16.84 24.66 9.87
C GLN A 196 17.91 25.74 10.00
N ALA A 197 17.93 26.73 9.10
CA ALA A 197 18.86 27.85 9.19
C ALA A 197 18.69 28.65 10.49
N ARG A 198 17.46 28.86 10.96
CA ARG A 198 17.18 29.50 12.24
C ARG A 198 17.74 28.67 13.41
N VAL A 199 17.50 27.36 13.43
CA VAL A 199 18.04 26.47 14.46
C VAL A 199 19.57 26.50 14.50
N PHE A 200 20.24 26.49 13.34
CA PHE A 200 21.70 26.61 13.29
C PHE A 200 22.20 27.95 13.81
N LEU A 201 21.50 29.04 13.49
CA LEU A 201 21.85 30.37 14.02
C LEU A 201 21.66 30.42 15.53
N ASP A 202 20.54 29.91 16.06
CA ASP A 202 20.26 29.89 17.49
C ASP A 202 21.35 29.10 18.24
N GLN A 203 21.71 27.91 17.75
CA GLN A 203 22.80 27.10 18.31
C GLN A 203 24.15 27.84 18.29
N TYR A 204 24.49 28.46 17.16
CA TYR A 204 25.73 29.23 17.06
C TYR A 204 25.75 30.43 18.01
N THR A 205 24.62 31.12 18.17
CA THR A 205 24.52 32.22 19.12
C THR A 205 24.67 31.75 20.56
N GLU A 206 24.03 30.64 20.95
CA GLU A 206 24.17 30.07 22.29
C GLU A 206 25.62 29.63 22.57
N GLU A 207 26.30 29.01 21.59
CA GLU A 207 27.70 28.64 21.71
C GLU A 207 28.60 29.87 21.90
N LYS A 208 28.40 30.93 21.12
CA LYS A 208 29.17 32.17 21.26
C LYS A 208 28.87 32.94 22.54
N GLU A 209 27.63 32.93 23.01
CA GLU A 209 27.28 33.50 24.32
C GLU A 209 27.96 32.73 25.46
N ALA A 210 28.01 31.41 25.37
CA ALA A 210 28.73 30.57 26.34
C ALA A 210 30.25 30.82 26.31
N GLU A 211 30.86 30.95 25.13
CA GLU A 211 32.27 31.34 24.98
C GLU A 211 32.55 32.71 25.59
N ILE A 212 31.70 33.70 25.32
CA ILE A 212 31.82 35.06 25.89
C ILE A 212 31.75 35.00 27.42
N LEU A 213 30.80 34.22 27.97
CA LEU A 213 30.68 34.06 29.41
C LEU A 213 31.92 33.39 30.02
N HIS A 214 32.47 32.38 29.33
CA HIS A 214 33.71 31.72 29.74
C HIS A 214 34.88 32.71 29.81
N TYR A 215 35.09 33.52 28.76
CA TYR A 215 36.16 34.53 28.75
C TYR A 215 35.94 35.64 29.77
N LYS A 216 34.69 36.07 30.02
CA LYS A 216 34.37 37.02 31.09
C LYS A 216 34.75 36.48 32.46
N ASN A 217 34.41 35.23 32.75
CA ASN A 217 34.81 34.60 34.00
C ASN A 217 36.33 34.52 34.13
N LYS A 218 37.03 34.16 33.04
CA LYS A 218 38.50 34.12 33.05
C LYS A 218 39.12 35.49 33.27
N LEU A 219 38.53 36.54 32.69
CA LEU A 219 38.97 37.91 32.91
C LEU A 219 38.84 38.32 34.38
N VAL A 220 37.72 37.96 35.03
CA VAL A 220 37.52 38.22 36.46
C VAL A 220 38.54 37.47 37.32
N GLU A 221 38.81 36.20 37.03
CA GLU A 221 39.85 35.42 37.74
C GLU A 221 41.23 36.08 37.61
N LEU A 222 41.61 36.50 36.39
CA LEU A 222 42.90 37.15 36.14
C LEU A 222 42.99 38.51 36.83
N GLN A 223 41.91 39.28 36.83
CA GLN A 223 41.84 40.56 37.53
C GLN A 223 42.03 40.37 39.04
N GLN A 224 41.37 39.38 39.65
CA GLN A 224 41.55 39.06 41.07
C GLN A 224 43.01 38.66 41.38
N CYS A 225 43.63 37.83 40.53
CA CYS A 225 45.03 37.46 40.71
C CYS A 225 45.97 38.67 40.60
N PHE A 226 45.67 39.58 39.67
CA PHE A 226 46.43 40.82 39.50
C PHE A 226 46.29 41.75 40.70
N ASP A 227 45.07 41.97 41.18
CA ASP A 227 44.80 42.82 42.34
C ASP A 227 45.49 42.26 43.59
N GLN A 228 45.45 40.93 43.80
CA GLN A 228 46.19 40.27 44.89
C GLN A 228 47.70 40.49 44.77
N ALA A 229 48.29 40.26 43.59
CA ALA A 229 49.72 40.45 43.39
C ALA A 229 50.15 41.92 43.60
N LYS A 230 49.26 42.86 43.26
CA LYS A 230 49.48 44.29 43.49
C LYS A 230 49.42 44.63 44.97
N GLU A 231 48.44 44.11 45.72
CA GLU A 231 48.36 44.27 47.17
C GLU A 231 49.61 43.71 47.86
N ASP A 232 50.06 42.52 47.46
CA ASP A 232 51.27 41.89 47.98
C ASP A 232 52.51 42.76 47.69
N THR A 233 52.62 43.30 46.47
CA THR A 233 53.72 44.20 46.10
C THR A 233 53.74 45.45 46.97
N GLN A 234 52.58 46.09 47.16
CA GLN A 234 52.46 47.28 48.02
C GLN A 234 52.80 46.99 49.49
N PHE A 235 52.39 45.82 49.99
CA PHE A 235 52.76 45.36 51.33
C PHE A 235 54.28 45.26 51.46
N TRP A 236 54.95 44.57 50.53
CA TRP A 236 56.40 44.40 50.57
C TRP A 236 57.18 45.70 50.35
N GLU A 237 56.69 46.60 49.50
CA GLU A 237 57.26 47.95 49.34
C GLU A 237 57.19 48.74 50.66
N THR A 238 56.08 48.65 51.38
CA THR A 238 55.91 49.30 52.70
C THR A 238 56.87 48.71 53.73
N CYS A 239 56.93 47.37 53.84
CA CYS A 239 57.86 46.69 54.73
C CYS A 239 59.33 47.05 54.40
N TRP A 240 59.69 47.11 53.12
CA TRP A 240 61.02 47.49 52.68
C TRP A 240 61.34 48.95 53.06
N ALA A 241 60.41 49.88 52.86
CA ALA A 241 60.58 51.27 53.25
C ALA A 241 60.79 51.42 54.77
N ASP A 242 60.07 50.66 55.59
CA ASP A 242 60.25 50.66 57.05
C ASP A 242 61.60 50.10 57.47
N ILE A 243 62.05 49.00 56.85
CA ILE A 243 63.40 48.44 57.05
C ILE A 243 64.47 49.48 56.66
N GLN A 244 64.31 50.11 55.50
CA GLN A 244 65.25 51.13 55.03
C GLN A 244 65.28 52.36 55.95
N LYS A 245 64.13 52.83 56.43
CA LYS A 245 64.04 53.92 57.41
C LYS A 245 64.73 53.56 58.73
N THR A 246 64.55 52.33 59.20
CA THR A 246 65.21 51.84 60.42
C THR A 246 66.72 51.72 60.22
N SER A 247 67.16 51.19 59.08
CA SER A 247 68.58 51.08 58.73
C SER A 247 69.27 52.44 58.59
N THR A 248 68.63 53.41 57.94
CA THR A 248 69.15 54.78 57.82
C THR A 248 69.23 55.48 59.17
N LYS A 249 68.22 55.33 60.03
CA LYS A 249 68.24 55.86 61.41
C LYS A 249 69.40 55.27 62.23
N THR A 250 69.54 53.95 62.24
CA THR A 250 70.64 53.26 62.97
C THR A 250 72.01 53.63 62.42
N THR A 251 72.15 53.77 61.11
CA THR A 251 73.39 54.24 60.46
C THR A 251 73.74 55.67 60.87
N LEU A 252 72.74 56.57 60.93
CA LEU A 252 72.93 57.95 61.39
C LEU A 252 73.30 58.04 62.87
N GLU A 253 72.61 57.29 63.73
CA GLU A 253 72.92 57.20 65.17
C GLU A 253 74.34 56.69 65.39
N LEU A 254 74.74 55.61 64.70
CA LEU A 254 76.09 55.08 64.75
C LEU A 254 77.12 56.11 64.27
N GLY A 255 76.85 56.79 63.16
CA GLY A 255 77.71 57.88 62.66
C GLY A 255 77.87 59.02 63.67
N THR A 256 76.79 59.39 64.36
CA THR A 256 76.79 60.43 65.40
C THR A 256 77.62 60.00 66.61
N ILE A 257 77.47 58.76 67.06
CA ILE A 257 78.26 58.19 68.16
C ILE A 257 79.74 58.17 67.78
N ARG A 258 80.09 57.67 66.58
CA ARG A 258 81.47 57.66 66.07
C ARG A 258 82.07 59.07 66.04
N MET A 259 81.31 60.06 65.58
CA MET A 259 81.77 61.45 65.56
C MET A 259 81.97 62.02 66.97
N ALA A 260 81.08 61.72 67.92
CA ALA A 260 81.22 62.15 69.31
C ALA A 260 82.48 61.53 69.97
N ILE A 261 82.72 60.23 69.74
CA ILE A 261 83.94 59.53 70.19
C ILE A 261 85.18 60.22 69.62
N LEU A 262 85.22 60.44 68.30
CA LEU A 262 86.35 61.07 67.64
C LEU A 262 86.61 62.49 68.19
N ASN A 263 85.55 63.28 68.38
CA ASN A 263 85.65 64.62 68.94
C ASN A 263 86.21 64.61 70.37
N LEU A 264 85.73 63.71 71.23
CA LEU A 264 86.25 63.55 72.59
C LEU A 264 87.72 63.10 72.59
N PHE A 265 88.08 62.15 71.71
CA PHE A 265 89.46 61.67 71.55
C PHE A 265 90.39 62.80 71.09
N GLN A 266 89.97 63.63 70.14
CA GLN A 266 90.73 64.80 69.71
C GLN A 266 90.92 65.81 70.84
N CYS A 267 89.90 66.05 71.67
CA CYS A 267 90.00 66.89 72.86
C CYS A 267 91.01 66.32 73.88
N ALA A 268 90.94 65.01 74.17
CA ALA A 268 91.87 64.30 75.03
C ALA A 268 93.32 64.41 74.53
N ASN A 269 93.54 64.15 73.23
CA ASN A 269 94.86 64.29 72.61
C ASN A 269 95.39 65.73 72.68
N ARG A 270 94.54 66.75 72.50
CA ARG A 270 94.94 68.17 72.65
C ARG A 270 95.38 68.47 74.08
N GLN A 271 94.69 67.97 75.09
CA GLN A 271 95.04 68.17 76.51
C GLN A 271 96.36 67.49 76.88
N MET A 272 96.58 66.26 76.41
CA MET A 272 97.82 65.51 76.67
C MET A 272 99.03 66.00 75.88
N LYS A 273 98.85 66.95 74.93
CA LYS A 273 99.87 67.31 73.91
C LYS A 273 100.48 66.10 73.19
N ALA A 274 99.78 64.97 73.22
CA ALA A 274 100.25 63.70 72.71
C ALA A 274 99.77 63.54 71.26
N LYS A 275 100.70 63.41 70.33
CA LYS A 275 100.40 63.05 68.94
C LYS A 275 100.20 61.53 68.85
N LEU A 276 99.13 61.02 69.45
CA LEU A 276 98.78 59.61 69.36
C LEU A 276 98.05 59.33 68.05
N ASN A 277 98.57 58.36 67.30
CA ASN A 277 98.19 58.08 65.91
C ASN A 277 97.18 56.92 65.86
N VAL A 278 95.98 57.12 66.43
CA VAL A 278 94.87 56.15 66.31
C VAL A 278 94.08 56.46 65.03
N PRO A 279 93.79 55.46 64.17
CA PRO A 279 93.00 55.67 62.96
C PRO A 279 91.63 56.29 63.23
N VAL A 280 91.16 57.13 62.30
CA VAL A 280 89.88 57.85 62.42
C VAL A 280 88.68 56.90 62.48
N ASP A 281 88.76 55.74 61.80
CA ASP A 281 87.68 54.75 61.74
C ASP A 281 87.68 53.74 62.91
N ASP A 282 88.71 53.73 63.76
CA ASP A 282 88.78 52.85 64.92
C ASP A 282 88.21 53.50 66.19
N SER A 283 86.89 53.50 66.30
CA SER A 283 86.19 54.07 67.46
C SER A 283 86.47 53.33 68.77
N HIS A 284 86.84 52.04 68.73
CA HIS A 284 87.14 51.27 69.93
C HIS A 284 88.51 51.67 70.48
N GLY A 285 89.52 51.77 69.61
CA GLY A 285 90.83 52.30 69.97
C GLY A 285 90.74 53.71 70.56
N GLN A 286 89.94 54.60 69.95
CA GLN A 286 89.72 55.96 70.44
C GLN A 286 89.08 55.99 71.84
N LEU A 287 88.05 55.18 72.09
CA LEU A 287 87.41 55.05 73.40
C LEU A 287 88.36 54.53 74.48
N ASN A 288 89.14 53.50 74.18
CA ASN A 288 90.11 52.94 75.13
C ASN A 288 91.13 54.00 75.57
N MET A 289 91.57 54.87 74.66
CA MET A 289 92.48 55.97 74.99
C MET A 289 91.82 57.06 75.83
N ILE A 290 90.56 57.42 75.53
CA ILE A 290 89.79 58.34 76.37
C ILE A 290 89.63 57.76 77.78
N GLN A 291 89.32 56.46 77.89
CA GLN A 291 89.17 55.78 79.17
C GLN A 291 90.47 55.82 79.98
N GLN A 292 91.62 55.54 79.35
CA GLN A 292 92.92 55.63 80.01
C GLN A 292 93.18 57.05 80.52
N LEU A 293 92.92 58.09 79.72
CA LEU A 293 93.06 59.47 80.15
C LEU A 293 92.16 59.83 81.34
N ILE A 294 90.92 59.37 81.35
CA ILE A 294 90.01 59.60 82.48
C ILE A 294 90.54 58.91 83.73
N GLN A 295 91.06 57.69 83.61
CA GLN A 295 91.66 56.96 84.73
C GLN A 295 92.90 57.68 85.25
N ASP A 296 93.80 58.11 84.36
CA ASP A 296 95.01 58.86 84.73
C ASP A 296 94.66 60.18 85.44
N LEU A 297 93.65 60.92 84.96
CA LEU A 297 93.17 62.14 85.62
C LEU A 297 92.51 61.86 86.98
N ALA A 298 91.79 60.75 87.10
CA ALA A 298 91.19 60.33 88.37
C ALA A 298 92.28 59.95 89.38
N ASP A 299 93.31 59.23 88.95
CA ASP A 299 94.45 58.83 89.76
C ASP A 299 95.26 60.06 90.22
N ILE A 300 95.56 61.02 89.32
CA ILE A 300 96.19 62.30 89.67
C ILE A 300 95.31 63.11 90.64
N SER A 301 93.99 63.09 90.49
CA SER A 301 93.10 63.77 91.43
C SER A 301 93.01 63.07 92.78
N MET A 302 93.18 61.74 92.83
CA MET A 302 93.26 61.00 94.08
C MET A 302 94.60 61.28 94.78
N GLU A 303 95.72 61.24 94.05
CA GLU A 303 97.04 61.68 94.53
C GLU A 303 97.01 63.13 95.05
N GLY A 304 96.38 64.05 94.32
CA GLY A 304 96.25 65.45 94.76
C GLY A 304 95.37 65.63 96.01
N LYS A 305 94.42 64.72 96.26
CA LYS A 305 93.62 64.68 97.50
C LYS A 305 94.40 64.05 98.65
N GLU A 306 95.20 63.03 98.39
CA GLU A 306 96.12 62.43 99.35
C GLU A 306 97.22 63.44 99.75
N ASP A 307 97.79 64.19 98.80
CA ASP A 307 98.75 65.27 99.02
C ASP A 307 98.13 66.48 99.76
N MET A 308 96.85 66.80 99.52
CA MET A 308 96.13 67.81 100.32
C MET A 308 95.87 67.33 101.74
N GLN A 309 95.57 66.04 101.95
CA GLN A 309 95.40 65.46 103.28
C GLN A 309 96.72 65.33 104.04
N ASP A 310 97.83 65.02 103.37
CA ASP A 310 99.16 64.95 103.97
C ASP A 310 99.77 66.33 104.23
N ARG A 311 99.48 67.33 103.38
CA ARG A 311 99.78 68.76 103.70
C ARG A 311 98.93 69.31 104.85
N GLN A 312 97.70 68.82 105.04
CA GLN A 312 96.87 69.19 106.20
C GLN A 312 97.30 68.48 107.49
N ARG A 313 98.08 67.40 107.44
CA ARG A 313 98.61 66.68 108.61
C ARG A 313 99.99 67.17 109.08
N ALA A 314 100.78 67.83 108.23
CA ALA A 314 102.13 68.31 108.57
C ALA A 314 102.19 69.74 109.17
N ALA A 315 101.08 70.47 109.23
CA ALA A 315 101.03 71.84 109.75
C ALA A 315 99.87 72.04 110.74
N THR A 316 100.04 71.56 111.98
CA THR A 316 99.51 72.20 113.20
C THR A 316 100.08 71.55 114.47
N PRO A 317 100.70 72.33 115.38
CA PRO A 317 100.73 72.03 116.80
C PRO A 317 99.47 72.57 117.51
N THR A 318 99.08 71.80 118.51
CA THR A 318 97.95 71.85 119.43
C THR A 318 97.74 73.18 120.17
N GLY A 319 96.48 73.61 120.36
CA GLY A 319 96.14 74.69 121.30
C GLY A 319 94.66 75.12 121.33
N HIS A 320 93.90 74.60 122.30
CA HIS A 320 92.48 74.82 122.62
C HIS A 320 92.02 76.28 122.81
N ALA A 321 90.77 76.61 122.43
CA ALA A 321 89.72 77.09 123.36
C ALA A 321 88.33 77.35 122.70
N ASN A 322 87.36 76.68 123.30
CA ASN A 322 85.88 76.70 123.27
C ASN A 322 85.18 78.09 123.34
N VAL A 323 84.06 78.29 122.59
CA VAL A 323 82.73 78.90 122.96
C VAL A 323 81.78 78.71 121.74
N ARG A 324 80.78 77.82 121.76
CA ARG A 324 79.36 77.96 122.17
C ARG A 324 78.45 78.83 121.26
N GLY A 325 77.41 78.21 120.68
CA GLY A 325 76.25 78.89 120.07
C GLY A 325 75.68 78.11 118.86
N SER A 326 74.83 77.10 119.07
CA SER A 326 73.36 77.17 119.01
C SER A 326 72.72 77.21 117.60
N ALA A 327 72.21 76.03 117.23
CA ALA A 327 70.83 75.73 116.86
C ALA A 327 70.22 76.17 115.50
N ARG A 328 69.48 75.19 114.96
CA ARG A 328 68.20 75.23 114.22
C ARG A 328 68.33 74.99 112.71
N VAL A 329 68.02 73.78 112.22
CA VAL A 329 66.67 73.15 112.00
C VAL A 329 65.86 73.85 110.90
N GLY A 330 65.51 73.06 109.88
CA GLY A 330 64.52 73.35 108.84
C GLY A 330 64.84 72.52 107.59
N ARG A 331 64.49 71.22 107.49
CA ARG A 331 63.15 70.61 107.29
C ARG A 331 62.35 71.21 106.13
N GLY A 332 61.95 70.30 105.23
CA GLY A 332 60.83 70.44 104.29
C GLY A 332 61.32 70.45 102.84
N GLY A 333 61.10 69.44 101.99
CA GLY A 333 60.12 68.36 102.01
C GLY A 333 59.22 68.48 100.78
N GLN A 334 58.69 67.32 100.34
CA GLN A 334 57.62 67.10 99.34
C GLN A 334 58.04 67.22 97.86
N ARG A 335 57.56 66.39 96.93
CA ARG A 335 56.76 65.16 96.89
C ARG A 335 56.82 64.72 95.41
N ALA A 336 56.93 63.43 95.14
CA ALA A 336 56.45 62.82 93.88
C ALA A 336 54.91 62.75 93.89
N PRO A 337 54.22 62.07 92.97
CA PRO A 337 54.40 61.85 91.52
C PRO A 337 53.09 62.23 90.76
N GLU A 338 53.00 62.01 89.45
CA GLU A 338 51.95 61.21 88.79
C GLU A 338 51.81 61.50 87.27
N ARG A 339 51.80 60.38 86.51
CA ARG A 339 50.92 59.98 85.37
C ARG A 339 50.79 60.97 84.19
N LEU A 340 51.04 60.54 82.94
CA LEU A 340 50.29 59.55 82.16
C LEU A 340 51.17 58.93 81.06
#